data_AF-A0A0U4Z5S2-F1
#
_entry.id   AF-A0A0U4Z5S2-F1
#
_cell.length_a   1.000
_cell.length_b   1.000
_cell.length_c   1.000
_cell.angle_alpha   90.00
_cell.angle_beta   90.00
_cell.angle_gamma   90.00
#
_symmetry.space_group_name_H-M   'P 1'
#
loop_
_entity.id
_entity.type
_entity.pdbx_description
1 polymer ?
#
loop_
_entity_poly.entity_id
_entity_poly.type
_entity_poly.pdbx_seq_one_letter_code
_entity_poly.pdbx_strand_id
1 'polypeptide(L)'
;MVLSHARIMFRKLRGIGRRDNEPAPSAPPATTAESEPVNPSPSPSPSPRAIHISEVRRSPTEHPRKRGYDIQSVSIFVANAKGAVGAADLYRLLQREKGCEVYDPTGYCDTDYLCDGYFYNVCFLSPPSDPEPLSAWLTLMQHVCLVFTYDASSRESWDETVAACERMRSRCKDGVLPFLATVIAAIGGGDGDGGPSGVPHAEAEAFATQRGCRFVRFSPATGRGICDAVGSLVELANGARDQYTLDQEGEEQRYRRATHAFQAVFAS
;
A
#
# COMPACT_ATOMS: atom_id res chain seq x y z
N MET A 1 41.41 1.17 28.63
CA MET A 1 41.19 1.88 29.91
C MET A 1 40.18 2.99 29.68
N VAL A 2 39.07 2.94 30.44
CA VAL A 2 38.16 4.02 30.86
C VAL A 2 37.36 4.83 29.80
N LEU A 3 36.04 4.59 29.80
CA LEU A 3 34.94 5.47 29.40
C LEU A 3 34.75 6.65 30.39
N SER A 4 34.34 7.84 29.94
CA SER A 4 33.40 8.73 30.66
C SER A 4 33.00 9.92 29.76
N HIS A 5 31.75 10.04 29.27
CA HIS A 5 30.54 10.55 29.94
C HIS A 5 30.64 11.97 30.53
N ALA A 6 29.79 12.88 30.03
CA ALA A 6 29.23 13.98 30.79
C ALA A 6 27.79 14.27 30.30
N ARG A 7 26.81 13.89 31.13
CA ARG A 7 25.41 14.33 31.12
C ARG A 7 25.30 15.55 32.05
N ILE A 8 24.48 16.54 31.71
CA ILE A 8 24.05 17.59 32.65
C ILE A 8 22.52 17.55 32.76
N MET A 9 22.06 17.49 34.01
CA MET A 9 20.67 17.44 34.47
C MET A 9 20.19 18.83 34.91
N PHE A 10 18.88 19.07 34.88
CA PHE A 10 18.23 20.07 35.74
C PHE A 10 17.01 19.49 36.46
N ARG A 11 16.93 19.73 37.77
CA ARG A 11 15.88 19.30 38.69
C ARG A 11 15.46 20.46 39.60
N LYS A 12 14.13 20.52 39.82
CA LYS A 12 13.37 21.00 41.00
C LYS A 12 13.27 22.50 41.29
N LEU A 13 12.07 22.91 41.73
CA LEU A 13 11.80 23.32 43.12
C LEU A 13 10.33 23.05 43.53
N ARG A 14 10.14 22.70 44.81
CA ARG A 14 8.89 22.36 45.53
C ARG A 14 8.85 23.28 46.76
N GLY A 15 7.70 23.84 47.13
CA GLY A 15 7.51 24.63 48.36
C GLY A 15 6.31 24.14 49.17
N ILE A 16 6.48 23.98 50.49
CA ILE A 16 5.44 23.64 51.49
C ILE A 16 5.76 24.42 52.79
N GLY A 17 4.74 25.02 53.44
CA GLY A 17 4.52 24.89 54.91
C GLY A 17 4.05 26.09 55.76
N ARG A 18 2.88 25.92 56.45
CA ARG A 18 2.47 26.24 57.88
C ARG A 18 0.96 26.63 57.95
N ARG A 19 0.02 25.92 58.64
CA ARG A 19 -0.36 25.65 60.07
C ARG A 19 -1.13 26.79 60.81
N ASP A 20 -2.40 26.55 61.22
CA ASP A 20 -2.98 26.68 62.60
C ASP A 20 -4.53 26.43 62.73
N ASN A 21 -4.91 25.53 63.67
CA ASN A 21 -6.09 25.29 64.57
C ASN A 21 -7.64 25.46 64.24
N GLU A 22 -8.37 24.30 64.19
CA GLU A 22 -9.61 23.78 64.91
C GLU A 22 -10.93 24.60 65.14
N PRO A 23 -12.19 24.04 65.33
CA PRO A 23 -12.79 22.68 65.20
C PRO A 23 -14.04 22.52 64.25
N ALA A 24 -14.52 21.28 64.09
CA ALA A 24 -15.69 20.81 63.31
C ALA A 24 -17.08 21.10 63.94
N PRO A 25 -18.21 20.80 63.23
CA PRO A 25 -18.88 19.51 63.51
C PRO A 25 -19.56 18.77 62.32
N SER A 26 -19.56 17.43 62.46
CA SER A 26 -20.58 16.44 62.08
C SER A 26 -20.73 15.94 60.62
N ALA A 27 -20.50 14.62 60.50
CA ALA A 27 -20.71 13.71 59.36
C ALA A 27 -22.22 13.32 59.18
N PRO A 28 -22.69 12.49 58.19
CA PRO A 28 -22.17 11.15 57.85
C PRO A 28 -22.34 10.76 56.33
N PRO A 29 -22.30 9.47 55.91
CA PRO A 29 -21.20 8.87 55.15
C PRO A 29 -21.56 8.51 53.70
N ALA A 30 -20.56 8.35 52.82
CA ALA A 30 -20.75 7.71 51.52
C ALA A 30 -19.58 6.77 51.18
N THR A 31 -19.83 5.50 51.48
CA THR A 31 -19.57 4.32 50.64
C THR A 31 -18.26 4.25 49.88
N THR A 32 -17.36 3.42 50.41
CA THR A 32 -16.21 2.83 49.72
C THR A 32 -16.70 2.00 48.53
N ALA A 33 -16.40 2.44 47.31
CA ALA A 33 -16.47 1.60 46.11
C ALA A 33 -15.03 1.32 45.67
N GLU A 34 -14.59 0.08 45.88
CA GLU A 34 -13.37 -0.45 45.28
C GLU A 34 -13.53 -0.40 43.76
N SER A 35 -12.71 0.41 43.09
CA SER A 35 -12.59 0.43 41.64
C SER A 35 -11.82 -0.79 41.18
N GLU A 36 -12.49 -1.69 40.46
CA GLU A 36 -11.86 -2.78 39.69
C GLU A 36 -10.75 -2.24 38.77
N PRO A 37 -9.68 -3.02 38.55
CA PRO A 37 -8.64 -2.64 37.61
C PRO A 37 -9.20 -2.65 36.18
N VAL A 38 -9.30 -1.46 35.59
CA VAL A 38 -9.59 -1.28 34.17
C VAL A 38 -8.54 -2.05 33.38
N ASN A 39 -8.99 -3.16 32.79
CA ASN A 39 -8.22 -4.00 31.90
C ASN A 39 -7.70 -3.13 30.74
N PRO A 40 -6.38 -3.07 30.47
CA PRO A 40 -5.87 -2.29 29.36
C PRO A 40 -6.47 -2.83 28.06
N SER A 41 -7.07 -1.93 27.27
CA SER A 41 -7.62 -2.25 25.95
C SER A 41 -6.66 -3.13 25.15
N PRO A 42 -7.15 -4.17 24.45
CA PRO A 42 -6.29 -4.99 23.61
C PRO A 42 -5.61 -4.08 22.60
N SER A 43 -4.28 -4.12 22.59
CA SER A 43 -3.44 -3.55 21.54
C SER A 43 -4.05 -3.88 20.17
N PRO A 44 -4.13 -2.92 19.23
CA PRO A 44 -4.72 -3.17 17.92
C PRO A 44 -4.04 -4.40 17.33
N SER A 45 -4.85 -5.40 16.98
CA SER A 45 -4.36 -6.58 16.26
C SER A 45 -3.59 -6.10 15.03
N PRO A 46 -2.40 -6.66 14.74
CA PRO A 46 -1.65 -6.26 13.56
C PRO A 46 -2.55 -6.39 12.33
N SER A 47 -2.50 -5.40 11.44
CA SER A 47 -3.24 -5.46 10.17
C SER A 47 -2.92 -6.79 9.48
N PRO A 48 -3.92 -7.47 8.93
CA PRO A 48 -3.72 -8.77 8.32
C PRO A 48 -2.71 -8.66 7.19
N ARG A 49 -1.68 -9.50 7.22
CA ARG A 49 -0.62 -9.52 6.22
C ARG A 49 -1.07 -10.32 5.01
N ALA A 50 -0.82 -9.81 3.81
CA ALA A 50 -1.08 -10.55 2.58
C ALA A 50 0.00 -11.61 2.35
N ILE A 51 -0.42 -12.81 1.94
CA ILE A 51 0.44 -13.98 1.70
C ILE A 51 0.19 -14.46 0.27
N HIS A 52 1.25 -14.56 -0.53
CA HIS A 52 1.13 -15.10 -1.88
C HIS A 52 0.77 -16.59 -1.87
N ILE A 53 -0.05 -17.06 -2.80
CA ILE A 53 -0.60 -18.43 -2.80
C ILE A 53 0.48 -19.54 -2.81
N SER A 54 1.63 -19.28 -3.45
CA SER A 54 2.76 -20.24 -3.44
C SER A 54 3.35 -20.49 -2.06
N GLU A 55 3.18 -19.54 -1.12
CA GLU A 55 3.64 -19.67 0.26
C GLU A 55 2.61 -20.34 1.16
N VAL A 56 1.31 -20.27 0.82
CA VAL A 56 0.23 -20.88 1.60
C VAL A 56 0.39 -22.40 1.70
N ARG A 57 0.84 -23.07 0.63
CA ARG A 57 1.12 -24.53 0.65
C ARG A 57 2.33 -24.91 1.52
N ARG A 58 3.18 -23.96 1.92
CA ARG A 58 4.36 -24.20 2.77
C ARG A 58 4.09 -23.92 4.25
N SER A 59 2.95 -23.32 4.60
CA SER A 59 2.56 -23.04 5.98
C SER A 59 1.75 -24.21 6.57
N PRO A 60 2.15 -24.84 7.69
CA PRO A 60 1.50 -26.05 8.22
C PRO A 60 0.11 -25.86 8.84
N THR A 61 -0.48 -24.67 8.74
CA THR A 61 -1.74 -24.36 9.41
C THR A 61 -2.86 -24.27 8.39
N GLU A 62 -3.89 -25.10 8.54
CA GLU A 62 -5.17 -24.96 7.85
C GLU A 62 -5.63 -23.51 7.97
N HIS A 63 -5.53 -22.74 6.89
CA HIS A 63 -6.09 -21.40 6.86
C HIS A 63 -7.59 -21.59 6.67
N PRO A 64 -8.43 -21.24 7.67
CA PRO A 64 -9.86 -21.43 7.54
C PRO A 64 -10.33 -20.56 6.38
N ARG A 65 -10.64 -21.20 5.25
CA ARG A 65 -11.43 -20.57 4.20
C ARG A 65 -12.72 -20.16 4.86
N LYS A 66 -12.98 -18.85 4.99
CA LYS A 66 -14.32 -18.38 5.33
C LYS A 66 -15.24 -18.87 4.20
N ARG A 67 -16.12 -19.81 4.50
CA ARG A 67 -17.03 -20.44 3.52
C ARG A 67 -17.98 -19.37 2.96
N GLY A 68 -18.14 -19.31 1.65
CA GLY A 68 -19.15 -18.46 0.99
C GLY A 68 -18.74 -17.03 0.65
N TYR A 69 -17.44 -16.72 0.61
CA TYR A 69 -16.96 -15.40 0.17
C TYR A 69 -16.42 -15.44 -1.26
N ASP A 70 -16.91 -14.51 -2.08
CA ASP A 70 -16.48 -14.31 -3.47
C ASP A 70 -15.01 -13.87 -3.52
N ILE A 71 -14.31 -14.32 -4.57
CA ILE A 71 -12.94 -13.90 -4.87
C ILE A 71 -12.94 -12.39 -5.13
N GLN A 72 -12.07 -11.66 -4.45
CA GLN A 72 -11.88 -10.23 -4.68
C GLN A 72 -10.89 -10.00 -5.83
N SER A 73 -11.12 -8.96 -6.63
CA SER A 73 -10.22 -8.60 -7.75
C SER A 73 -9.38 -7.36 -7.45
N VAL A 74 -8.07 -7.45 -7.70
CA VAL A 74 -7.13 -6.32 -7.67
C VAL A 74 -6.51 -6.14 -9.04
N SER A 75 -6.86 -5.05 -9.71
CA SER A 75 -6.32 -4.67 -11.00
C SER A 75 -5.17 -3.68 -10.82
N ILE A 76 -3.98 -4.03 -11.31
CA ILE A 76 -2.80 -3.17 -11.27
C ILE A 76 -2.51 -2.67 -12.67
N PHE A 77 -2.81 -1.39 -12.92
CA PHE A 77 -2.38 -0.73 -14.15
C PHE A 77 -0.90 -0.37 -14.07
N VAL A 78 -0.15 -0.67 -15.13
CA VAL A 78 1.29 -0.42 -15.19
C VAL A 78 1.61 0.62 -16.26
N ALA A 79 1.79 1.86 -15.83
CA ALA A 79 2.25 2.95 -16.70
C ALA A 79 3.78 2.95 -16.75
N ASN A 80 4.35 2.38 -17.80
CA ASN A 80 5.80 2.30 -17.95
C ASN A 80 6.36 3.49 -18.74
N ALA A 81 7.39 4.12 -18.17
CA ALA A 81 8.21 5.05 -18.92
C ALA A 81 8.96 4.33 -20.04
N LYS A 82 9.48 5.09 -21.01
CA LYS A 82 10.26 4.57 -22.11
C LYS A 82 11.46 3.78 -21.58
N GLY A 83 11.63 2.56 -22.10
CA GLY A 83 12.70 1.64 -21.70
C GLY A 83 12.49 0.97 -20.34
N ALA A 84 11.42 1.29 -19.60
CA ALA A 84 11.06 0.63 -18.35
C ALA A 84 10.15 -0.59 -18.60
N VAL A 85 9.93 -1.36 -17.54
CA VAL A 85 9.19 -2.64 -17.60
C VAL A 85 7.69 -2.43 -17.65
N GLY A 86 6.99 -3.18 -18.50
CA GLY A 86 5.53 -3.17 -18.60
C GLY A 86 4.84 -4.17 -17.66
N ALA A 87 3.53 -4.35 -17.85
CA ALA A 87 2.70 -5.26 -17.03
C ALA A 87 3.19 -6.71 -17.05
N ALA A 88 3.44 -7.27 -18.24
CA ALA A 88 3.94 -8.63 -18.38
C ALA A 88 5.33 -8.82 -17.75
N ASP A 89 6.17 -7.78 -17.77
CA ASP A 89 7.51 -7.84 -17.19
C ASP A 89 7.48 -7.77 -15.66
N LEU A 90 6.60 -6.95 -15.07
CA LEU A 90 6.33 -7.01 -13.62
C LEU A 90 5.84 -8.39 -13.20
N TYR A 91 4.92 -8.98 -13.96
CA TYR A 91 4.46 -10.34 -13.68
C TYR A 91 5.63 -11.35 -13.72
N ARG A 92 6.55 -11.23 -14.69
CA ARG A 92 7.77 -12.04 -14.73
C ARG A 92 8.69 -11.81 -13.52
N LEU A 93 8.82 -10.57 -13.04
CA LEU A 93 9.56 -10.28 -11.81
C LEU A 93 8.93 -10.98 -10.61
N LEU A 94 7.60 -11.02 -10.52
CA LEU A 94 6.90 -11.75 -9.46
C LEU A 94 7.22 -13.24 -9.52
N GLN A 95 7.15 -13.83 -10.73
CA GLN A 95 7.49 -15.24 -10.92
C GLN A 95 8.94 -15.54 -10.51
N ARG A 96 9.90 -14.67 -10.86
CA ARG A 96 11.31 -14.78 -10.44
C ARG A 96 11.46 -14.75 -8.92
N GLU A 97 10.81 -13.81 -8.24
CA GLU A 97 10.92 -13.71 -6.78
C GLU A 97 10.32 -14.94 -6.08
N LYS A 98 9.30 -15.57 -6.66
CA LYS A 98 8.70 -16.80 -6.14
C LYS A 98 9.43 -18.08 -6.54
N GLY A 99 10.40 -18.02 -7.44
CA GLY A 99 11.05 -19.20 -8.01
C GLY A 99 10.09 -20.06 -8.85
N CYS A 100 9.08 -19.44 -9.45
CA CYS A 100 8.17 -20.10 -10.38
C CYS A 100 8.77 -20.01 -11.79
N GLU A 101 9.35 -21.10 -12.29
CA GLU A 101 10.14 -21.07 -13.54
C GLU A 101 9.29 -21.17 -14.82
N VAL A 102 8.02 -21.56 -14.74
CA VAL A 102 7.19 -21.76 -15.93
C VAL A 102 6.45 -20.46 -16.27
N TYR A 103 7.06 -19.65 -17.13
CA TYR A 103 6.36 -18.56 -17.81
C TYR A 103 5.50 -19.16 -18.93
N ASP A 104 4.18 -19.15 -18.74
CA ASP A 104 3.23 -19.43 -19.80
C ASP A 104 2.85 -18.10 -20.51
N PRO A 105 3.31 -17.87 -21.76
CA PRO A 105 2.96 -16.66 -22.50
C PRO A 105 1.47 -16.60 -22.88
N THR A 106 0.72 -17.69 -22.74
CA THR A 106 -0.72 -17.76 -23.01
C THR A 106 -1.58 -17.55 -21.76
N GLY A 107 -0.96 -17.57 -20.58
CA GLY A 107 -1.63 -17.28 -19.32
C GLY A 107 -1.95 -15.80 -19.15
N TYR A 108 -3.05 -15.49 -18.46
CA TYR A 108 -3.30 -14.15 -17.97
C TYR A 108 -2.17 -13.76 -16.99
N CYS A 109 -1.80 -12.48 -16.96
CA CYS A 109 -0.79 -11.97 -16.03
C CYS A 109 -1.41 -11.82 -14.62
N ASP A 110 -1.88 -12.93 -14.06
CA ASP A 110 -2.59 -12.98 -12.80
C ASP A 110 -1.95 -13.90 -11.75
N THR A 111 -2.27 -13.64 -10.49
CA THR A 111 -1.75 -14.37 -9.34
C THR A 111 -2.70 -14.23 -8.15
N ASP A 112 -2.66 -15.19 -7.22
CA ASP A 112 -3.51 -15.15 -6.04
C ASP A 112 -2.73 -14.79 -4.76
N TYR A 113 -3.38 -14.01 -3.91
CA TYR A 113 -2.98 -13.70 -2.55
C TYR A 113 -4.08 -14.05 -1.56
N LEU A 114 -3.69 -14.41 -0.34
CA LEU A 114 -4.59 -14.57 0.80
C LEU A 114 -4.34 -13.43 1.79
N CYS A 115 -5.38 -12.73 2.21
CA CYS A 115 -5.32 -11.72 3.27
C CYS A 115 -6.58 -11.82 4.14
N ASP A 116 -6.43 -11.94 5.46
CA ASP A 116 -7.54 -12.08 6.43
C ASP A 116 -8.56 -13.20 6.11
N GLY A 117 -8.09 -14.28 5.50
CA GLY A 117 -8.93 -15.41 5.07
C GLY A 117 -9.69 -15.18 3.74
N TYR A 118 -9.47 -14.05 3.06
CA TYR A 118 -10.02 -13.73 1.75
C TYR A 118 -9.00 -13.95 0.64
N PHE A 119 -9.47 -14.45 -0.50
CA PHE A 119 -8.67 -14.59 -1.72
C PHE A 119 -8.77 -13.34 -2.58
N TYR A 120 -7.61 -12.88 -3.02
CA TYR A 120 -7.46 -11.76 -3.96
C TYR A 120 -6.78 -12.28 -5.21
N ASN A 121 -7.49 -12.23 -6.34
CA ASN A 121 -6.89 -12.40 -7.65
C ASN A 121 -6.33 -11.05 -8.10
N VAL A 122 -5.02 -11.01 -8.33
CA VAL A 122 -4.27 -9.81 -8.71
C VAL A 122 -3.89 -9.92 -10.18
N CYS A 123 -4.31 -8.95 -10.99
CA CYS A 123 -4.02 -8.90 -12.42
C CYS A 123 -3.16 -7.69 -12.78
N PHE A 124 -2.10 -7.91 -13.56
CA PHE A 124 -1.28 -6.84 -14.14
C PHE A 124 -1.80 -6.46 -15.53
N LEU A 125 -2.04 -5.17 -15.74
CA LEU A 125 -2.71 -4.65 -16.93
C LEU A 125 -1.93 -3.46 -17.49
N SER A 126 -1.84 -3.37 -18.81
CA SER A 126 -1.40 -2.14 -19.45
C SER A 126 -2.51 -1.08 -19.35
N PRO A 127 -2.17 0.21 -19.18
CA PRO A 127 -3.12 1.28 -19.25
C PRO A 127 -3.88 1.24 -20.58
N PRO A 128 -5.18 1.57 -20.57
CA PRO A 128 -5.97 1.56 -21.78
C PRO A 128 -5.52 2.60 -22.80
N SER A 129 -5.44 2.19 -24.07
CA SER A 129 -5.15 3.09 -25.19
C SER A 129 -6.39 3.84 -25.69
N ASP A 130 -7.60 3.33 -25.44
CA ASP A 130 -8.88 3.93 -25.84
C ASP A 130 -9.87 3.88 -24.66
N PRO A 131 -10.30 5.02 -24.12
CA PRO A 131 -11.17 5.06 -22.95
C PRO A 131 -12.63 4.65 -23.21
N GLU A 132 -13.14 4.66 -24.44
CA GLU A 132 -14.58 4.45 -24.69
C GLU A 132 -15.05 2.99 -24.49
N PRO A 133 -14.44 1.96 -25.12
CA PRO A 133 -14.82 0.56 -24.92
C PRO A 133 -14.49 0.04 -23.52
N LEU A 134 -13.69 0.78 -22.75
CA LEU A 134 -13.08 0.35 -21.49
C LEU A 134 -13.90 0.69 -20.24
N SER A 135 -14.82 1.64 -20.34
CA SER A 135 -15.66 2.06 -19.21
C SER A 135 -16.47 0.89 -18.62
N ALA A 136 -17.11 0.07 -19.47
CA ALA A 136 -17.91 -1.08 -19.05
C ALA A 136 -17.06 -2.23 -18.45
N TRP A 137 -15.79 -2.33 -18.82
CA TRP A 137 -14.89 -3.31 -18.22
C TRP A 137 -14.32 -2.80 -16.89
N LEU A 138 -14.01 -1.50 -16.79
CA LEU A 138 -13.57 -0.86 -15.54
C LEU A 138 -14.64 -0.91 -14.44
N THR A 139 -15.93 -0.94 -14.79
CA THR A 139 -17.02 -1.12 -13.81
C THR A 139 -17.08 -2.51 -13.19
N LEU A 140 -16.38 -3.51 -13.75
CA LEU A 140 -16.28 -4.85 -13.20
C LEU A 140 -15.13 -5.00 -12.20
N MET A 141 -14.23 -4.02 -12.13
CA MET A 141 -13.07 -4.06 -11.25
C MET A 141 -13.43 -3.53 -9.87
N GLN A 142 -13.05 -4.24 -8.81
CA GLN A 142 -13.29 -3.81 -7.44
C GLN A 142 -12.19 -2.85 -6.98
N HIS A 143 -10.96 -3.36 -6.93
CA HIS A 143 -9.80 -2.62 -6.45
C HIS A 143 -8.88 -2.30 -7.61
N VAL A 144 -8.63 -1.03 -7.87
CA VAL A 144 -7.74 -0.62 -8.96
C VAL A 144 -6.56 0.15 -8.40
N CYS A 145 -5.35 -0.22 -8.79
CA CYS A 145 -4.10 0.41 -8.38
C CYS A 145 -3.32 0.87 -9.63
N LEU A 146 -2.43 1.83 -9.45
CA LEU A 146 -1.53 2.30 -10.50
C LEU A 146 -0.08 2.13 -10.07
N VAL A 147 0.74 1.56 -10.94
CA VAL A 147 2.19 1.48 -10.79
C VAL A 147 2.83 2.23 -11.94
N PHE A 148 3.59 3.27 -11.63
CA PHE A 148 4.53 3.87 -12.57
C PHE A 148 5.86 3.12 -12.50
N THR A 149 6.42 2.73 -13.63
CA THR A 149 7.76 2.10 -13.68
C THR A 149 8.74 3.00 -14.42
N TYR A 150 9.97 3.09 -13.89
CA TYR A 150 11.09 3.77 -14.53
C TYR A 150 12.38 2.98 -14.36
N ASP A 151 13.35 3.18 -15.25
CA ASP A 151 14.71 2.64 -15.09
C ASP A 151 15.51 3.52 -14.12
N ALA A 152 15.96 2.94 -13.00
CA ALA A 152 16.71 3.63 -11.96
C ALA A 152 18.03 4.26 -12.46
N SER A 153 18.57 3.75 -13.57
CA SER A 153 19.79 4.27 -14.21
C SER A 153 19.52 5.36 -15.24
N SER A 154 18.25 5.70 -15.50
CA SER A 154 17.84 6.65 -16.53
C SER A 154 17.09 7.85 -15.95
N ARG A 155 17.76 9.01 -15.93
CA ARG A 155 17.12 10.29 -15.60
C ARG A 155 15.97 10.64 -16.55
N GLU A 156 16.09 10.31 -17.83
CA GLU A 156 15.02 10.53 -18.82
C GLU A 156 13.75 9.73 -18.47
N SER A 157 13.90 8.45 -18.10
CA SER A 157 12.80 7.57 -17.70
C SER A 157 12.13 8.06 -16.40
N TRP A 158 12.92 8.60 -15.47
CA TRP A 158 12.42 9.24 -14.26
C TRP A 158 11.62 10.52 -14.55
N ASP A 159 12.16 11.42 -15.36
CA ASP A 159 11.50 12.68 -15.70
C ASP A 159 10.16 12.44 -16.41
N GLU A 160 10.08 11.41 -17.27
CA GLU A 160 8.83 10.97 -17.90
C GLU A 160 7.82 10.48 -16.85
N THR A 161 8.28 9.71 -15.87
CA THR A 161 7.44 9.21 -14.77
C THR A 161 6.91 10.35 -13.90
N VAL A 162 7.76 11.32 -13.56
CA VAL A 162 7.37 12.54 -12.84
C VAL A 162 6.32 13.31 -13.63
N ALA A 163 6.56 13.53 -14.92
CA ALA A 163 5.62 14.25 -15.80
C ALA A 163 4.27 13.52 -15.90
N ALA A 164 4.27 12.19 -16.03
CA ALA A 164 3.06 11.37 -16.08
C ALA A 164 2.29 11.41 -14.75
N CYS A 165 2.98 11.32 -13.61
CA CYS A 165 2.39 11.43 -12.29
C CYS A 165 1.71 12.80 -12.08
N GLU A 166 2.40 13.89 -12.42
CA GLU A 166 1.84 15.25 -12.29
C GLU A 166 0.68 15.50 -13.26
N ARG A 167 0.77 14.97 -14.49
CA ARG A 167 -0.31 15.04 -15.47
C ARG A 167 -1.56 14.34 -14.95
N MET A 168 -1.43 13.12 -14.44
CA MET A 168 -2.54 12.38 -13.82
C MET A 168 -3.14 13.19 -12.67
N ARG A 169 -2.32 13.70 -11.75
CA ARG A 169 -2.78 14.47 -10.59
C ARG A 169 -3.52 15.76 -10.98
N SER A 170 -3.03 16.48 -11.98
CA SER A 170 -3.68 17.71 -12.45
C SER A 170 -5.01 17.48 -13.17
N ARG A 171 -5.22 16.27 -13.72
CA ARG A 171 -6.48 15.81 -14.32
C ARG A 171 -7.52 15.38 -13.27
N CYS A 172 -7.08 14.85 -12.13
CA CYS A 172 -7.94 14.47 -11.00
C CYS A 172 -8.38 15.68 -10.13
N LYS A 173 -8.88 16.76 -10.77
CA LYS A 173 -9.47 17.89 -10.05
C LYS A 173 -10.65 17.37 -9.22
N ASP A 174 -10.72 17.78 -7.95
CA ASP A 174 -11.70 17.33 -6.92
C ASP A 174 -11.29 16.13 -6.04
N GLY A 175 -10.03 15.68 -6.12
CA GLY A 175 -9.42 14.87 -5.06
C GLY A 175 -9.83 13.40 -5.01
N VAL A 176 -10.73 12.95 -5.89
CA VAL A 176 -11.07 11.52 -6.04
C VAL A 176 -10.13 10.89 -7.06
N LEU A 177 -9.08 10.22 -6.58
CA LEU A 177 -8.24 9.39 -7.42
C LEU A 177 -9.02 8.11 -7.82
N PRO A 178 -8.97 7.67 -9.08
CA PRO A 178 -9.59 6.40 -9.48
C PRO A 178 -8.86 5.18 -8.93
N PHE A 179 -7.74 5.40 -8.25
CA PHE A 179 -6.86 4.34 -7.75
C PHE A 179 -6.92 4.28 -6.24
N LEU A 180 -7.04 3.06 -5.73
CA LEU A 180 -6.86 2.74 -4.31
C LEU A 180 -5.46 3.13 -3.83
N ALA A 181 -4.46 2.95 -4.69
CA ALA A 181 -3.08 3.33 -4.42
C ALA A 181 -2.30 3.62 -5.71
N THR A 182 -1.31 4.50 -5.57
CA THR A 182 -0.31 4.78 -6.60
C THR A 182 1.07 4.41 -6.08
N VAL A 183 1.82 3.69 -6.90
CA VAL A 183 3.19 3.23 -6.62
C VAL A 183 4.12 3.78 -7.69
N ILE A 184 5.30 4.21 -7.29
CA ILE A 184 6.42 4.54 -8.18
C ILE A 184 7.49 3.48 -7.96
N ALA A 185 7.74 2.67 -8.99
CA ALA A 185 8.63 1.54 -8.97
C ALA A 185 9.89 1.82 -9.79
N ALA A 186 11.03 1.82 -9.13
CA ALA A 186 12.33 1.87 -9.80
C ALA A 186 12.75 0.45 -10.21
N ILE A 187 13.09 0.28 -11.47
CA ILE A 187 13.63 -0.96 -12.01
C ILE A 187 15.13 -0.82 -12.14
N GLY A 188 15.87 -1.74 -11.54
CA GLY A 188 17.32 -1.71 -11.59
C GLY A 188 17.95 -0.84 -10.51
N GLY A 189 19.28 -0.79 -10.55
CA GLY A 189 20.12 -0.33 -9.45
C GLY A 189 20.32 -1.42 -8.40
N GLY A 190 21.53 -1.96 -8.30
CA GLY A 190 21.95 -2.69 -7.11
C GLY A 190 22.10 -1.75 -5.91
N ASP A 191 22.59 -2.26 -4.79
CA ASP A 191 22.87 -1.50 -3.56
C ASP A 191 23.95 -0.42 -3.73
N GLY A 192 24.57 -0.32 -4.91
CA GLY A 192 25.43 0.79 -5.29
C GLY A 192 24.59 1.97 -5.74
N ASP A 193 24.81 3.14 -5.11
CA ASP A 193 24.35 4.43 -5.61
C ASP A 193 24.49 4.47 -7.13
N GLY A 194 23.40 4.85 -7.79
CA GLY A 194 23.30 4.86 -9.24
C GLY A 194 24.55 5.47 -9.86
N GLY A 195 24.97 4.93 -11.02
CA GLY A 195 26.02 5.57 -11.80
C GLY A 195 25.74 7.07 -11.99
N PRO A 196 26.70 7.87 -12.47
CA PRO A 196 26.61 9.34 -12.47
C PRO A 196 25.38 9.96 -13.18
N SER A 197 24.57 9.15 -13.87
CA SER A 197 23.33 9.53 -14.56
C SER A 197 22.05 8.89 -13.99
N GLY A 198 22.16 8.08 -12.94
CA GLY A 198 21.03 7.43 -12.28
C GLY A 198 20.31 8.35 -11.30
N VAL A 199 19.08 7.99 -10.94
CA VAL A 199 18.26 8.79 -10.04
C VAL A 199 18.57 8.41 -8.59
N PRO A 200 18.95 9.39 -7.73
CA PRO A 200 19.21 9.10 -6.33
C PRO A 200 17.96 8.56 -5.62
N HIS A 201 18.14 7.53 -4.80
CA HIS A 201 17.04 6.90 -4.06
C HIS A 201 16.24 7.92 -3.23
N ALA A 202 16.95 8.77 -2.49
CA ALA A 202 16.34 9.79 -1.64
C ALA A 202 15.51 10.81 -2.44
N GLU A 203 15.91 11.12 -3.68
CA GLU A 203 15.14 12.01 -4.56
C GLU A 203 13.80 11.37 -4.93
N ALA A 204 13.83 10.13 -5.42
CA ALA A 204 12.62 9.44 -5.86
C ALA A 204 11.66 9.13 -4.71
N GLU A 205 12.19 8.75 -3.54
CA GLU A 205 11.39 8.50 -2.34
C GLU A 205 10.76 9.80 -1.80
N ALA A 206 11.51 10.90 -1.76
CA ALA A 206 10.98 12.19 -1.35
C ALA A 206 9.86 12.67 -2.28
N PHE A 207 10.05 12.52 -3.60
CA PHE A 207 9.01 12.85 -4.59
C PHE A 207 7.74 12.01 -4.37
N ALA A 208 7.88 10.69 -4.27
CA ALA A 208 6.75 9.79 -4.05
C ALA A 208 5.99 10.14 -2.77
N THR A 209 6.72 10.35 -1.66
CA THR A 209 6.15 10.75 -0.37
C THR A 209 5.40 12.07 -0.47
N GLN A 210 6.00 13.10 -1.10
CA GLN A 210 5.37 14.41 -1.29
C GLN A 210 4.07 14.33 -2.13
N ARG A 211 3.93 13.29 -2.97
CA ARG A 211 2.74 13.05 -3.81
C ARG A 211 1.79 12.01 -3.25
N GLY A 212 2.05 11.49 -2.04
CA GLY A 212 1.23 10.45 -1.42
C GLY A 212 1.28 9.11 -2.18
N CYS A 213 2.36 8.87 -2.93
CA CYS A 213 2.63 7.61 -3.61
C CYS A 213 3.56 6.75 -2.76
N ARG A 214 3.50 5.43 -2.92
CA ARG A 214 4.51 4.51 -2.37
C ARG A 214 5.71 4.42 -3.30
N PHE A 215 6.91 4.43 -2.75
CA PHE A 215 8.14 4.18 -3.53
C PHE A 215 8.64 2.75 -3.28
N VAL A 216 9.00 2.04 -4.35
CA VAL A 216 9.56 0.68 -4.28
C VAL A 216 10.68 0.50 -5.29
N ARG A 217 11.61 -0.42 -5.00
CA ARG A 217 12.66 -0.84 -5.93
C ARG A 217 12.51 -2.32 -6.24
N PHE A 218 12.63 -2.67 -7.52
CA PHE A 218 12.62 -4.06 -7.95
C PHE A 218 13.97 -4.45 -8.52
N SER A 219 14.49 -5.58 -8.03
CA SER A 219 15.68 -6.21 -8.61
C SER A 219 15.30 -6.86 -9.95
N PRO A 220 15.89 -6.45 -11.09
CA PRO A 220 15.60 -7.10 -12.36
C PRO A 220 16.02 -8.57 -12.37
N ALA A 221 17.10 -8.91 -11.67
CA ALA A 221 17.66 -10.25 -11.64
C ALA A 221 16.80 -11.22 -10.81
N THR A 222 16.38 -10.80 -9.62
CA THR A 222 15.72 -11.69 -8.65
C THR A 222 14.23 -11.44 -8.50
N GLY A 223 13.71 -10.32 -9.02
CA GLY A 223 12.36 -9.85 -8.75
C GLY A 223 12.20 -9.22 -7.36
N ARG A 224 13.20 -9.28 -6.48
CA ARG A 224 13.12 -8.84 -5.08
C ARG A 224 12.37 -7.51 -4.93
N GLY A 225 11.39 -7.52 -4.02
CA GLY A 225 10.60 -6.36 -3.62
C GLY A 225 9.20 -6.34 -4.22
N ILE A 226 8.93 -7.09 -5.30
CA ILE A 226 7.61 -7.06 -5.94
C ILE A 226 6.54 -7.78 -5.11
N CYS A 227 6.90 -8.85 -4.41
CA CYS A 227 5.98 -9.56 -3.52
C CYS A 227 5.52 -8.68 -2.35
N ASP A 228 6.43 -7.92 -1.74
CA ASP A 228 6.10 -7.00 -0.66
C ASP A 228 5.25 -5.83 -1.17
N ALA A 229 5.57 -5.30 -2.37
CA ALA A 229 4.79 -4.24 -3.00
C ALA A 229 3.36 -4.69 -3.32
N VAL A 230 3.19 -5.83 -3.99
CA VAL A 230 1.88 -6.39 -4.34
C VAL A 230 1.12 -6.82 -3.08
N GLY A 231 1.78 -7.46 -2.13
CA GLY A 231 1.19 -7.80 -0.83
C GLY A 231 0.63 -6.56 -0.12
N SER A 232 1.41 -5.47 -0.09
CA SER A 232 0.95 -4.20 0.49
C SER A 232 -0.23 -3.57 -0.26
N LEU A 233 -0.40 -3.83 -1.56
CA LEU A 233 -1.59 -3.40 -2.32
C LEU A 233 -2.80 -4.27 -1.99
N VAL A 234 -2.61 -5.58 -1.82
CA VAL A 234 -3.67 -6.51 -1.38
C VAL A 234 -4.14 -6.18 0.03
N GLU A 235 -3.24 -5.80 0.94
CA GLU A 235 -3.58 -5.34 2.29
C GLU A 235 -4.44 -4.08 2.26
N LEU A 236 -4.13 -3.13 1.38
CA LEU A 236 -4.98 -1.96 1.14
C LEU A 236 -6.35 -2.35 0.59
N ALA A 237 -6.37 -3.26 -0.40
CA ALA A 237 -7.61 -3.75 -0.99
C ALA A 237 -8.50 -4.43 0.05
N ASN A 238 -7.88 -5.18 0.98
CA ASN A 238 -8.59 -5.80 2.09
C ASN A 238 -9.18 -4.78 3.07
N GLY A 239 -8.46 -3.68 3.34
CA GLY A 239 -8.98 -2.58 4.14
C GLY A 239 -10.12 -1.80 3.45
N ALA A 240 -10.14 -1.78 2.12
CA ALA A 240 -11.13 -1.09 1.30
C ALA A 240 -12.19 -2.03 0.69
N ARG A 241 -12.22 -3.30 1.08
CA ARG A 241 -13.04 -4.35 0.42
C ARG A 241 -14.53 -4.02 0.33
N ASP A 242 -15.05 -3.28 1.31
CA ASP A 242 -16.47 -2.93 1.42
C ASP A 242 -16.80 -1.64 0.63
N GLN A 243 -15.82 -0.97 0.01
CA GLN A 243 -16.03 0.28 -0.76
C GLN A 243 -16.48 0.03 -2.20
N TYR A 244 -16.09 -1.10 -2.80
CA TYR A 244 -16.36 -1.40 -4.22
C TYR A 244 -16.94 -2.82 -4.39
N THR A 245 -17.94 -3.18 -3.58
CA THR A 245 -18.61 -4.49 -3.54
C THR A 245 -19.29 -4.84 -4.85
N LEU A 246 -19.09 -6.03 -5.43
CA LEU A 246 -19.63 -6.40 -6.76
C LEU A 246 -21.16 -6.45 -6.87
N ASP A 247 -21.88 -6.24 -5.76
CA ASP A 247 -23.31 -6.07 -5.74
C ASP A 247 -23.76 -4.75 -6.41
N GLN A 248 -25.09 -4.58 -6.43
CA GLN A 248 -25.77 -3.42 -6.99
C GLN A 248 -25.45 -2.13 -6.21
N GLU A 249 -25.13 -2.23 -4.90
CA GLU A 249 -24.79 -1.06 -4.08
C GLU A 249 -23.43 -0.47 -4.50
N GLY A 250 -22.46 -1.32 -4.82
CA GLY A 250 -21.15 -0.87 -5.32
C GLY A 250 -21.14 -0.47 -6.80
N GLU A 251 -22.15 -0.84 -7.59
CA GLU A 251 -22.23 -0.58 -9.04
C GLU A 251 -22.10 0.91 -9.35
N GLU A 252 -22.83 1.76 -8.63
CA GLU A 252 -22.80 3.20 -8.86
C GLU A 252 -21.41 3.78 -8.60
N GLN A 253 -20.74 3.34 -7.53
CA GLN A 253 -19.39 3.83 -7.21
C GLN A 253 -18.37 3.38 -8.25
N ARG A 254 -18.44 2.12 -8.71
CA ARG A 254 -17.58 1.60 -9.78
C ARG A 254 -17.83 2.33 -11.10
N TYR A 255 -19.09 2.58 -11.45
CA TYR A 255 -19.46 3.33 -12.65
C TYR A 255 -18.96 4.78 -12.58
N ARG A 256 -19.16 5.49 -11.47
CA ARG A 256 -18.66 6.85 -11.31
C ARG A 256 -17.13 6.90 -11.44
N ARG A 257 -16.42 5.94 -10.85
CA ARG A 257 -14.96 5.81 -10.96
C ARG A 257 -14.50 5.55 -12.40
N ALA A 258 -15.14 4.60 -13.09
CA ALA A 258 -14.86 4.24 -14.47
C ALA A 258 -15.11 5.40 -15.45
N THR A 259 -16.25 6.08 -15.33
CA THR A 259 -16.67 7.09 -16.31
C THR A 259 -16.07 8.46 -16.02
N HIS A 260 -15.94 8.89 -14.77
CA HIS A 260 -15.47 10.25 -14.47
C HIS A 260 -13.96 10.32 -14.21
N ALA A 261 -13.43 9.41 -13.40
CA ALA A 261 -12.04 9.51 -12.96
C ALA A 261 -11.08 8.86 -13.97
N PHE A 262 -11.39 7.69 -14.51
CA PHE A 262 -10.54 7.04 -15.51
C PHE A 262 -10.52 7.76 -16.86
N GLN A 263 -11.65 8.28 -17.33
CA GLN A 263 -11.67 9.11 -18.54
C GLN A 263 -10.82 10.37 -18.35
N ALA A 264 -10.92 11.06 -17.20
CA ALA A 264 -10.09 12.22 -16.94
C ALA A 264 -8.59 11.90 -16.96
N VAL A 265 -8.18 10.74 -16.44
CA VAL A 265 -6.77 10.33 -16.39
C VAL A 265 -6.24 9.91 -17.76
N PHE A 266 -6.99 9.10 -18.52
CA PHE A 266 -6.53 8.47 -19.77
C PHE A 266 -7.02 9.13 -21.06
N ALA A 267 -7.87 10.16 -20.99
CA ALA A 267 -8.19 10.96 -22.17
C ALA A 267 -6.91 11.63 -22.70
N SER A 268 -6.68 11.48 -24.01
CA SER A 268 -5.54 12.06 -24.75
C SER A 268 -5.43 13.57 -24.52
#